data_AF-A0A7V6NHF4-F1
#
_entry.id   AF-A0A7V6NHF4-F1
#
_cell.length_a   1.000
_cell.length_b   1.000
_cell.length_c   1.000
_cell.angle_alpha   90.00
_cell.angle_beta   90.00
_cell.angle_gamma   90.00
#
_symmetry.space_group_name_H-M   'P 1'
#
loop_
_entity.id
_entity.type
_entity.pdbx_description
1 polymer ?
#
loop_
_entity_poly.entity_id
_entity_poly.type
_entity_poly.pdbx_seq_one_letter_code
_entity_poly.pdbx_strand_id
1 'polypeptide(L)'
;MKRVVKQKKIPEEKEKSWWLFGIATLIIILILLFVGCENVLEKIAPARAKKPDALTISLGSENSMNSLELAFSLALAVKSDESAEAVYNSIPLTQTDGMDETDFYQYIQALKRGVSGSITDIKPINTQDKNAIIALLEAGDPNILQLAQNSDYYLLSYDSGLSRIGGFVIAIQNDENNQPYLDKDWMQGIVAINNYMLLYFDSIANNDFEALHALLKERIKPRNPVEEMALISRCQATLDYYNNDIRTQREQYDLLTIYPGYAEIEQYIVTLDQNQKSSRLVRFQELNNQLIITDPVSVTLDKKDLTVFTANDTLFTLDPEQNTITVSSQDFDRLLGTPLSHDDSTCYRTSKGKDIFTVEYPGIIISVSGKCQEDHHKWSGQLTRAEIYYSNFELGSGLKPGMHISELYVRYPFARENNYIMHSSINETDYTLAVQVESGNITKLTIIVATD
;
A
#
# COMPACT_ATOMS: atom_id res chain seq x y z
N MET A 1 1.21 -85.57 -20.47
CA MET A 1 0.16 -85.13 -19.52
C MET A 1 -0.41 -83.80 -20.04
N LYS A 2 -1.51 -83.83 -20.81
CA LYS A 2 -2.24 -82.63 -21.27
C LYS A 2 -3.63 -82.67 -20.62
N ARG A 3 -3.94 -81.70 -19.75
CA ARG A 3 -5.27 -81.55 -19.15
C ARG A 3 -6.09 -80.57 -19.98
N VAL A 4 -7.26 -81.02 -20.38
CA VAL A 4 -8.40 -80.24 -20.86
C VAL A 4 -9.07 -79.59 -19.65
N VAL A 5 -9.46 -78.31 -19.73
CA VAL A 5 -10.62 -77.78 -19.01
C VAL A 5 -11.42 -76.87 -19.94
N LYS A 6 -12.72 -77.16 -19.98
CA LYS A 6 -13.79 -76.60 -20.82
C LYS A 6 -14.11 -75.15 -20.46
N GLN A 7 -14.33 -74.31 -21.48
CA GLN A 7 -15.09 -73.06 -21.36
C GLN A 7 -16.57 -73.38 -21.12
N LYS A 8 -17.18 -72.78 -20.11
CA LYS A 8 -18.62 -72.85 -19.83
C LYS A 8 -19.24 -71.50 -20.22
N LYS A 9 -20.04 -71.49 -21.30
CA LYS A 9 -20.89 -70.36 -21.70
C LYS A 9 -21.92 -70.06 -20.61
N ILE A 10 -22.02 -68.80 -20.21
CA ILE A 10 -23.11 -68.27 -19.37
C ILE A 10 -24.26 -67.84 -20.31
N PRO A 11 -25.53 -68.10 -19.99
CA PRO A 11 -26.65 -67.82 -20.91
C PRO A 11 -27.06 -66.34 -20.89
N GLU A 12 -27.40 -65.82 -22.07
CA GLU A 12 -27.82 -64.43 -22.38
C GLU A 12 -29.11 -63.95 -21.66
N GLU A 13 -29.77 -64.79 -20.86
CA GLU A 13 -30.96 -64.40 -20.10
C GLU A 13 -30.65 -63.73 -18.74
N LYS A 14 -29.41 -63.79 -18.26
CA LYS A 14 -29.01 -63.17 -16.97
C LYS A 14 -28.51 -61.73 -17.07
N GLU A 15 -28.18 -61.26 -18.27
CA GLU A 15 -27.66 -59.89 -18.48
C GLU A 15 -28.77 -58.82 -18.47
N LYS A 16 -29.98 -59.16 -18.94
CA LYS A 16 -31.14 -58.24 -18.92
C LYS A 16 -31.76 -58.07 -17.53
N SER A 17 -31.62 -59.06 -16.64
CA SER A 17 -32.13 -58.99 -15.27
C SER A 17 -31.29 -58.06 -14.36
N TRP A 18 -29.97 -57.99 -14.59
CA TRP A 18 -29.08 -57.12 -13.81
C TRP A 18 -29.25 -55.64 -14.14
N TRP A 19 -29.48 -55.31 -15.41
CA TRP A 19 -29.76 -53.93 -15.83
C TRP A 19 -31.12 -53.41 -15.34
N LEU A 20 -32.15 -54.25 -15.35
CA LEU A 20 -33.47 -53.87 -14.83
C LEU A 20 -33.47 -53.69 -13.30
N PHE A 21 -32.68 -54.48 -12.57
CA PHE A 21 -32.51 -54.29 -11.12
C PHE A 21 -31.71 -53.02 -10.79
N GLY A 22 -30.66 -52.72 -11.56
CA GLY A 22 -29.88 -51.49 -11.39
C GLY A 22 -30.72 -50.23 -11.63
N ILE A 23 -31.54 -50.21 -12.69
CA ILE A 23 -32.43 -49.08 -13.00
C ILE A 23 -33.56 -48.95 -11.97
N ALA A 24 -34.16 -50.05 -11.52
CA ALA A 24 -35.20 -50.00 -10.48
C ALA A 24 -34.66 -49.48 -9.14
N THR A 25 -33.43 -49.85 -8.76
CA THR A 25 -32.80 -49.37 -7.53
C THR A 25 -32.45 -47.87 -7.63
N LEU A 26 -32.00 -47.41 -8.80
CA LEU A 26 -31.70 -46.00 -9.05
C LEU A 26 -32.97 -45.14 -9.07
N ILE A 27 -34.07 -45.64 -9.61
CA ILE A 27 -35.39 -44.98 -9.57
C ILE A 27 -35.94 -44.92 -8.14
N ILE A 28 -35.79 -45.98 -7.33
CA ILE A 28 -36.20 -45.95 -5.92
C ILE A 28 -35.39 -44.95 -5.10
N ILE A 29 -34.09 -44.83 -5.36
CA ILE A 29 -33.23 -43.81 -4.70
C ILE A 29 -33.64 -42.39 -5.16
N LEU A 30 -33.95 -42.19 -6.44
CA LEU A 30 -34.43 -40.90 -6.95
C LEU A 30 -35.80 -40.52 -6.39
N ILE A 31 -36.72 -41.49 -6.25
CA ILE A 31 -38.03 -41.28 -5.61
C ILE A 31 -37.85 -41.00 -4.12
N LEU A 32 -36.91 -41.64 -3.42
CA LEU A 32 -36.62 -41.33 -2.02
C LEU A 32 -35.96 -39.94 -1.84
N LEU A 33 -35.20 -39.45 -2.83
CA LEU A 33 -34.66 -38.08 -2.85
C LEU A 33 -35.74 -37.03 -3.15
N PHE A 34 -36.76 -37.36 -3.96
CA PHE A 34 -37.87 -36.44 -4.27
C PHE A 34 -39.03 -36.49 -3.25
N VAL A 35 -39.32 -37.65 -2.65
CA VAL A 35 -40.38 -37.81 -1.64
C VAL A 35 -39.91 -37.40 -0.23
N GLY A 36 -38.60 -37.26 -0.03
CA GLY A 36 -38.00 -36.82 1.25
C GLY A 36 -37.91 -35.31 1.47
N CYS A 37 -38.22 -34.47 0.49
CA CYS A 37 -37.95 -33.02 0.59
C CYS A 37 -39.16 -32.10 0.87
N GLU A 38 -40.41 -32.57 0.86
CA GLU A 38 -41.55 -31.66 1.05
C GLU A 38 -42.21 -31.68 2.45
N ASN A 39 -41.89 -32.61 3.35
CA ASN A 39 -42.59 -32.69 4.65
C ASN A 39 -41.70 -32.78 5.91
N VAL A 40 -40.37 -32.62 5.78
CA VAL A 40 -39.45 -32.59 6.93
C VAL A 40 -38.83 -31.20 7.14
N LEU A 41 -38.83 -30.32 6.12
CA LEU A 41 -38.34 -28.95 6.28
C LEU A 41 -39.32 -28.02 7.02
N GLU A 42 -40.61 -28.33 7.05
CA GLU A 42 -41.62 -27.49 7.73
C GLU A 42 -41.73 -27.78 9.24
N LYS A 43 -41.16 -28.88 9.74
CA LYS A 43 -41.25 -29.30 11.15
C LYS A 43 -39.96 -29.23 11.96
N ILE A 44 -38.83 -28.85 11.33
CA ILE A 44 -37.53 -28.66 12.01
C ILE A 44 -36.99 -27.24 11.81
N ALA A 45 -37.71 -26.36 11.10
CA ALA A 45 -37.47 -24.94 11.22
C ALA A 45 -37.84 -24.51 12.66
N PRO A 46 -36.90 -24.02 13.49
CA PRO A 46 -37.32 -23.30 14.69
C PRO A 46 -38.24 -22.19 14.21
N ALA A 47 -39.38 -22.02 14.89
CA ALA A 47 -40.37 -21.00 14.59
C ALA A 47 -39.63 -19.74 14.13
N ARG A 48 -39.84 -19.35 12.86
CA ARG A 48 -39.27 -18.15 12.25
C ARG A 48 -39.46 -17.06 13.29
N ALA A 49 -38.37 -16.69 13.98
CA ALA A 49 -38.42 -15.64 14.98
C ALA A 49 -39.10 -14.49 14.27
N LYS A 50 -40.14 -13.91 14.90
CA LYS A 50 -40.79 -12.71 14.39
C LYS A 50 -39.69 -11.84 13.80
N LYS A 51 -39.81 -11.50 12.51
CA LYS A 51 -39.00 -10.46 11.87
C LYS A 51 -38.79 -9.39 12.94
N PRO A 52 -37.56 -9.04 13.34
CA PRO A 52 -37.40 -7.77 14.01
C PRO A 52 -38.02 -6.79 13.03
N ASP A 53 -39.09 -6.11 13.47
CA ASP A 53 -39.74 -5.09 12.66
C ASP A 53 -38.63 -4.31 11.98
N ALA A 54 -38.64 -4.29 10.64
CA ALA A 54 -37.73 -3.46 9.88
C ALA A 54 -37.79 -2.10 10.59
N LEU A 55 -36.65 -1.66 11.11
CA LEU A 55 -36.51 -0.37 11.79
C LEU A 55 -36.63 0.70 10.70
N THR A 56 -37.81 0.79 10.10
CA THR A 56 -38.24 1.87 9.24
C THR A 56 -38.37 3.03 10.19
N ILE A 57 -37.37 3.91 10.18
CA ILE A 57 -37.45 5.16 10.91
C ILE A 57 -38.54 5.96 10.20
N SER A 58 -39.75 5.94 10.75
CA SER A 58 -40.81 6.86 10.31
C SER A 58 -40.46 8.23 10.90
N LEU A 59 -39.63 8.96 10.17
CA LEU A 59 -39.23 10.33 10.48
C LEU A 59 -40.28 11.29 9.95
N GLY A 60 -40.60 12.29 10.77
CA GLY A 60 -41.78 13.12 10.61
C GLY A 60 -41.74 14.09 9.42
N SER A 61 -42.94 14.25 8.85
CA SER A 61 -43.42 15.26 7.89
C SER A 61 -42.80 15.33 6.49
N GLU A 62 -43.64 14.96 5.51
CA GLU A 62 -43.77 15.48 4.15
C GLU A 62 -42.48 15.75 3.32
N ASN A 63 -42.23 14.85 2.36
CA ASN A 63 -41.41 15.02 1.15
C ASN A 63 -39.87 15.13 1.25
N SER A 64 -39.25 15.31 2.43
CA SER A 64 -37.78 15.38 2.53
C SER A 64 -37.24 15.04 3.92
N MET A 65 -36.12 14.32 3.99
CA MET A 65 -35.33 14.09 5.21
C MET A 65 -34.34 15.23 5.45
N ASN A 66 -34.06 15.60 6.70
CA ASN A 66 -32.95 16.50 7.02
C ASN A 66 -31.59 15.78 7.01
N SER A 67 -30.49 16.54 7.14
CA SER A 67 -29.11 16.02 7.00
C SER A 67 -28.77 14.95 8.04
N LEU A 68 -29.22 15.15 9.28
CA LEU A 68 -29.02 14.17 10.36
C LEU A 68 -29.87 12.91 10.15
N GLU A 69 -31.09 13.05 9.63
CA GLU A 69 -31.96 11.93 9.26
C GLU A 69 -31.35 11.08 8.15
N LEU A 70 -30.77 11.70 7.12
CA LEU A 70 -30.00 10.98 6.09
C LEU A 70 -28.77 10.28 6.67
N ALA A 71 -28.03 10.91 7.59
CA ALA A 71 -26.91 10.28 8.28
C ALA A 71 -27.34 9.05 9.11
N PHE A 72 -28.48 9.12 9.80
CA PHE A 72 -29.07 7.97 10.49
C PHE A 72 -29.47 6.85 9.52
N SER A 73 -30.08 7.20 8.39
CA SER A 73 -30.42 6.25 7.33
C SER A 73 -29.19 5.52 6.80
N LEU A 74 -28.11 6.25 6.48
CA LEU A 74 -26.84 5.65 6.05
C LEU A 74 -26.24 4.75 7.12
N ALA A 75 -26.22 5.17 8.39
CA ALA A 75 -25.73 4.35 9.49
C ALA A 75 -26.53 3.05 9.66
N LEU A 76 -27.86 3.10 9.48
CA LEU A 76 -28.72 1.93 9.52
C LEU A 76 -28.37 0.95 8.39
N ALA A 77 -28.20 1.45 7.16
CA ALA A 77 -27.82 0.63 6.01
C ALA A 77 -26.43 -0.02 6.20
N VAL A 78 -25.46 0.72 6.73
CA VAL A 78 -24.11 0.19 7.04
C VAL A 78 -24.16 -0.93 8.08
N LYS A 79 -25.08 -0.85 9.05
CA LYS A 79 -25.21 -1.85 10.12
C LYS A 79 -25.70 -3.22 9.63
N SER A 80 -26.56 -3.28 8.60
CA SER A 80 -27.09 -4.56 8.11
C SER A 80 -27.36 -4.57 6.60
N ASP A 81 -26.82 -5.58 5.89
CA ASP A 81 -26.97 -5.69 4.43
C ASP A 81 -28.44 -5.85 3.99
N GLU A 82 -29.24 -6.60 4.77
CA GLU A 82 -30.67 -6.77 4.52
C GLU A 82 -31.48 -5.47 4.66
N SER A 83 -30.89 -4.42 5.23
CA SER A 83 -31.54 -3.11 5.40
C SER A 83 -31.22 -2.10 4.30
N ALA A 84 -30.22 -2.32 3.45
CA ALA A 84 -29.81 -1.33 2.46
C ALA A 84 -30.93 -1.01 1.44
N GLU A 85 -31.61 -2.04 0.92
CA GLU A 85 -32.78 -1.89 0.03
C GLU A 85 -33.93 -1.14 0.73
N ALA A 86 -34.25 -1.52 1.97
CA ALA A 86 -35.33 -0.89 2.73
C ALA A 86 -35.01 0.57 3.08
N VAL A 87 -33.74 0.88 3.37
CA VAL A 87 -33.27 2.25 3.62
C VAL A 87 -33.34 3.06 2.34
N TYR A 88 -32.81 2.54 1.23
CA TYR A 88 -32.86 3.21 -0.07
C TYR A 88 -34.29 3.62 -0.44
N ASN A 89 -35.24 2.68 -0.34
CA ASN A 89 -36.65 2.92 -0.63
C ASN A 89 -37.35 3.87 0.35
N SER A 90 -36.75 4.15 1.50
CA SER A 90 -37.29 5.12 2.46
C SER A 90 -36.81 6.55 2.22
N ILE A 91 -35.70 6.73 1.49
CA ILE A 91 -35.17 8.04 1.12
C ILE A 91 -36.00 8.62 -0.03
N PRO A 92 -36.47 9.89 0.06
CA PRO A 92 -37.20 10.54 -1.03
C PRO A 92 -36.39 10.58 -2.32
N LEU A 93 -37.02 10.27 -3.47
CA LEU A 93 -36.37 10.26 -4.79
C LEU A 93 -35.73 11.60 -5.18
N THR A 94 -36.24 12.71 -4.64
CA THR A 94 -35.66 14.04 -4.84
C THR A 94 -34.32 14.23 -4.14
N GLN A 95 -33.95 13.34 -3.21
CA GLN A 95 -32.73 13.38 -2.41
C GLN A 95 -31.74 12.27 -2.76
N THR A 96 -32.02 11.46 -3.79
CA THR A 96 -31.10 10.40 -4.28
C THR A 96 -30.35 10.80 -5.54
N ASP A 97 -30.56 12.01 -6.07
CA ASP A 97 -29.87 12.53 -7.27
C ASP A 97 -29.86 11.57 -8.47
N GLY A 98 -30.96 10.85 -8.66
CA GLY A 98 -31.09 9.88 -9.75
C GLY A 98 -30.14 8.67 -9.66
N MET A 99 -29.55 8.41 -8.48
CA MET A 99 -28.92 7.13 -8.18
C MET A 99 -29.95 6.01 -8.16
N ASP A 100 -29.51 4.82 -8.56
CA ASP A 100 -30.30 3.61 -8.40
C ASP A 100 -29.92 2.84 -7.12
N GLU A 101 -30.68 1.80 -6.83
CA GLU A 101 -30.45 0.96 -5.65
C GLU A 101 -29.10 0.23 -5.69
N THR A 102 -28.59 -0.07 -6.89
CA THR A 102 -27.31 -0.76 -7.06
C THR A 102 -26.15 0.16 -6.72
N ASP A 103 -26.19 1.41 -7.20
CA ASP A 103 -25.23 2.46 -6.86
C ASP A 103 -25.21 2.69 -5.34
N PHE A 104 -26.40 2.81 -4.72
CA PHE A 104 -26.53 2.97 -3.28
C PHE A 104 -25.95 1.77 -2.52
N TYR A 105 -26.27 0.54 -2.94
CA TYR A 105 -25.75 -0.67 -2.30
C TYR A 105 -24.22 -0.74 -2.36
N GLN A 106 -23.60 -0.43 -3.51
CA GLN A 106 -22.14 -0.42 -3.65
C GLN A 106 -21.49 0.62 -2.73
N TYR A 107 -22.10 1.80 -2.61
CA TYR A 107 -21.66 2.83 -1.68
C TYR A 107 -21.71 2.36 -0.23
N ILE A 108 -22.82 1.73 0.20
CA ILE A 108 -22.96 1.18 1.55
C ILE A 108 -21.91 0.10 1.82
N GLN A 109 -21.62 -0.78 0.86
CA GLN A 109 -20.57 -1.79 0.99
C GLN A 109 -19.17 -1.17 1.16
N ALA A 110 -18.88 -0.05 0.48
CA ALA A 110 -17.63 0.68 0.66
C ALA A 110 -17.50 1.26 2.08
N LEU A 111 -18.55 1.93 2.58
CA LEU A 111 -18.56 2.50 3.93
C LEU A 111 -18.46 1.44 5.03
N LYS A 112 -19.11 0.30 4.85
CA LYS A 112 -19.15 -0.79 5.83
C LYS A 112 -17.76 -1.32 6.20
N ARG A 113 -16.80 -1.26 5.28
CA ARG A 113 -15.40 -1.65 5.54
C ARG A 113 -14.71 -0.77 6.60
N GLY A 114 -15.15 0.48 6.75
CA GLY A 114 -14.61 1.40 7.74
C GLY A 114 -15.29 1.30 9.11
N VAL A 115 -16.37 0.52 9.23
CA VAL A 115 -17.13 0.36 10.47
C VAL A 115 -16.98 -1.07 10.95
N SER A 116 -16.01 -1.31 11.84
CA SER A 116 -15.67 -2.66 12.33
C SER A 116 -16.52 -3.15 13.51
N GLY A 117 -17.54 -2.38 13.90
CA GLY A 117 -18.35 -2.67 15.09
C GLY A 117 -19.79 -2.17 15.00
N SER A 118 -20.52 -2.29 16.10
CA SER A 118 -21.88 -1.73 16.17
C SER A 118 -21.81 -0.23 16.36
N ILE A 119 -22.47 0.53 15.49
CA ILE A 119 -22.60 1.98 15.62
C ILE A 119 -23.38 2.28 16.91
N THR A 120 -22.78 3.09 17.78
CA THR A 120 -23.33 3.46 19.10
C THR A 120 -23.81 4.90 19.14
N ASP A 121 -23.26 5.78 18.30
CA ASP A 121 -23.53 7.22 18.34
C ASP A 121 -23.24 7.88 16.99
N ILE A 122 -23.96 8.98 16.69
CA ILE A 122 -23.77 9.80 15.50
C ILE A 122 -23.73 11.27 15.94
N LYS A 123 -22.62 11.96 15.64
CA LYS A 123 -22.43 13.36 16.04
C LYS A 123 -21.87 14.20 14.90
N PRO A 124 -22.30 15.46 14.75
CA PRO A 124 -21.64 16.37 13.82
C PRO A 124 -20.18 16.58 14.24
N ILE A 125 -19.27 16.63 13.27
CA ILE A 125 -17.86 16.97 13.55
C ILE A 125 -17.68 18.48 13.75
N ASN A 126 -16.58 18.88 14.37
CA ASN A 126 -16.27 20.29 14.54
C ASN A 126 -15.72 20.90 13.23
N THR A 127 -15.65 22.23 13.17
CA THR A 127 -15.17 22.97 11.99
C THR A 127 -13.70 22.68 11.66
N GLN A 128 -12.86 22.40 12.66
CA GLN A 128 -11.45 22.09 12.44
C GLN A 128 -11.29 20.76 11.70
N ASP A 129 -12.02 19.72 12.11
CA ASP A 129 -12.02 18.41 11.48
C ASP A 129 -12.61 18.48 10.06
N LYS A 130 -13.69 19.27 9.88
CA LYS A 130 -14.23 19.56 8.54
C LYS A 130 -13.18 20.20 7.63
N ASN A 131 -12.48 21.22 8.12
CA ASN A 131 -11.43 21.89 7.33
C ASN A 131 -10.26 20.95 7.01
N ALA A 132 -9.91 20.04 7.90
CA ALA A 132 -8.90 19.02 7.64
C ALA A 132 -9.33 18.08 6.50
N ILE A 133 -10.60 17.65 6.46
CA ILE A 133 -11.13 16.83 5.36
C ILE A 133 -11.11 17.61 4.04
N ILE A 134 -11.56 18.87 4.04
CA ILE A 134 -11.54 19.71 2.84
C ILE A 134 -10.12 19.85 2.29
N ALA A 135 -9.12 20.07 3.16
CA ALA A 135 -7.72 20.18 2.78
C ALA A 135 -7.17 18.90 2.10
N LEU A 136 -7.70 17.72 2.42
CA LEU A 136 -7.30 16.46 1.75
C LEU A 136 -7.78 16.41 0.30
N LEU A 137 -8.88 17.10 -0.02
CA LEU A 137 -9.57 17.09 -1.31
C LEU A 137 -9.18 18.28 -2.20
N GLU A 138 -8.49 19.29 -1.67
CA GLU A 138 -8.14 20.54 -2.38
C GLU A 138 -7.35 20.32 -3.68
N ALA A 139 -6.52 19.28 -3.72
CA ALA A 139 -5.66 18.97 -4.88
C ALA A 139 -6.29 17.97 -5.87
N GLY A 140 -7.52 17.52 -5.59
CA GLY A 140 -8.29 16.58 -6.42
C GLY A 140 -9.22 17.28 -7.42
N ASP A 141 -10.39 16.68 -7.67
CA ASP A 141 -11.42 17.22 -8.55
C ASP A 141 -12.10 18.46 -7.93
N PRO A 142 -12.12 19.62 -8.63
CA PRO A 142 -12.80 20.83 -8.16
C PRO A 142 -14.29 20.67 -7.85
N ASN A 143 -14.99 19.80 -8.57
CA ASN A 143 -16.43 19.54 -8.33
C ASN A 143 -16.62 18.80 -7.01
N ILE A 144 -15.80 17.78 -6.75
CA ILE A 144 -15.78 17.07 -5.47
C ILE A 144 -15.44 18.02 -4.32
N LEU A 145 -14.48 18.93 -4.53
CA LEU A 145 -14.13 19.93 -3.52
C LEU A 145 -15.31 20.85 -3.18
N GLN A 146 -16.07 21.28 -4.19
CA GLN A 146 -17.27 22.08 -3.98
C GLN A 146 -18.34 21.31 -3.19
N LEU A 147 -18.56 20.03 -3.53
CA LEU A 147 -19.46 19.14 -2.78
C LEU A 147 -19.00 19.00 -1.32
N ALA A 148 -17.70 18.80 -1.08
CA ALA A 148 -17.13 18.71 0.26
C ALA A 148 -17.37 19.99 1.09
N GLN A 149 -17.17 21.17 0.49
CA GLN A 149 -17.42 22.45 1.15
C GLN A 149 -18.90 22.60 1.55
N ASN A 150 -19.80 22.16 0.67
CA ASN A 150 -21.24 22.18 0.84
C ASN A 150 -21.80 20.97 1.61
N SER A 151 -20.95 20.16 2.23
CA SER A 151 -21.39 19.00 3.00
C SER A 151 -21.49 19.26 4.50
N ASP A 152 -22.47 18.61 5.13
CA ASP A 152 -22.48 18.33 6.56
C ASP A 152 -21.76 17.01 6.83
N TYR A 153 -20.97 16.98 7.90
CA TYR A 153 -20.14 15.83 8.24
C TYR A 153 -20.51 15.27 9.61
N TYR A 154 -20.63 13.94 9.67
CA TYR A 154 -21.04 13.22 10.87
C TYR A 154 -20.05 12.11 11.20
N LEU A 155 -19.62 12.05 12.46
CA LEU A 155 -18.82 10.98 13.02
C LEU A 155 -19.75 9.86 13.49
N LEU A 156 -19.60 8.68 12.88
CA LEU A 156 -20.17 7.42 13.32
C LEU A 156 -19.23 6.80 14.34
N SER A 157 -19.61 6.83 15.62
CA SER A 157 -18.86 6.13 16.67
C SER A 157 -19.31 4.68 16.75
N TYR A 158 -18.38 3.75 16.85
CA TYR A 158 -18.70 2.32 16.94
C TYR A 158 -17.86 1.61 17.99
N ASP A 159 -18.44 0.55 18.57
CA ASP A 159 -17.78 -0.33 19.53
C ASP A 159 -17.39 -1.64 18.84
N SER A 160 -16.08 -1.93 18.82
CA SER A 160 -15.48 -3.13 18.26
C SER A 160 -15.34 -4.27 19.29
N GLY A 161 -15.77 -4.08 20.54
CA GLY A 161 -15.66 -5.07 21.63
C GLY A 161 -14.22 -5.29 22.15
N LEU A 162 -13.21 -4.70 21.50
CA LEU A 162 -11.78 -4.84 21.83
C LEU A 162 -11.20 -3.60 22.57
N SER A 163 -12.03 -2.90 23.34
CA SER A 163 -11.67 -1.68 24.10
C SER A 163 -11.26 -0.46 23.27
N ARG A 164 -11.48 -0.47 21.95
CA ARG A 164 -11.33 0.71 21.08
C ARG A 164 -12.70 1.20 20.62
N ILE A 165 -13.05 2.41 21.03
CA ILE A 165 -14.09 3.21 20.38
C ILE A 165 -13.47 3.71 19.08
N GLY A 166 -13.97 3.23 17.96
CA GLY A 166 -13.58 3.70 16.63
C GLY A 166 -14.53 4.80 16.15
N GLY A 167 -14.08 5.54 15.14
CA GLY A 167 -14.85 6.65 14.57
C GLY A 167 -14.68 6.68 13.06
N PHE A 168 -15.79 6.72 12.33
CA PHE A 168 -15.79 6.81 10.87
C PHE A 168 -16.65 7.99 10.43
N VAL A 169 -16.09 8.90 9.64
CA VAL A 169 -16.80 10.11 9.21
C VAL A 169 -17.51 9.87 7.88
N ILE A 170 -18.79 10.27 7.82
CA ILE A 170 -19.60 10.33 6.61
C ILE A 170 -19.97 11.77 6.28
N ALA A 171 -20.28 12.05 5.02
CA ALA A 171 -20.69 13.36 4.54
C ALA A 171 -22.08 13.27 3.88
N ILE A 172 -22.88 14.32 4.08
CA ILE A 172 -24.18 14.54 3.44
C ILE A 172 -24.10 15.87 2.69
N GLN A 173 -24.34 15.86 1.39
CA GLN A 173 -24.24 17.05 0.55
C GLN A 173 -25.48 17.93 0.71
N ASN A 174 -25.33 19.24 0.52
CA ASN A 174 -26.43 20.19 0.46
C ASN A 174 -26.49 20.84 -0.93
N ASP A 175 -27.71 20.96 -1.47
CA ASP A 175 -27.96 21.62 -2.75
C ASP A 175 -27.87 23.15 -2.62
N GLU A 176 -28.11 23.87 -3.73
CA GLU A 176 -28.10 25.34 -3.76
C GLU A 176 -29.14 25.98 -2.82
N ASN A 177 -30.20 25.24 -2.46
CA ASN A 177 -31.25 25.67 -1.53
C ASN A 177 -30.98 25.21 -0.09
N ASN A 178 -29.79 24.68 0.19
CA ASN A 178 -29.39 24.09 1.47
C ASN A 178 -30.31 22.92 1.88
N GLN A 179 -30.86 22.20 0.91
CA GLN A 179 -31.56 20.94 1.11
C GLN A 179 -30.56 19.79 1.05
N PRO A 180 -30.56 18.90 2.05
CA PRO A 180 -29.60 17.82 2.10
C PRO A 180 -30.01 16.72 1.12
N TYR A 181 -29.03 16.13 0.46
CA TYR A 181 -29.24 15.04 -0.48
C TYR A 181 -28.00 14.14 -0.54
N LEU A 182 -28.17 13.01 -1.19
CA LEU A 182 -27.12 12.05 -1.48
C LEU A 182 -26.65 12.29 -2.90
N ASP A 183 -25.46 12.88 -3.05
CA ASP A 183 -24.93 13.26 -4.36
C ASP A 183 -24.35 12.06 -5.11
N LYS A 184 -24.70 11.93 -6.39
CA LYS A 184 -24.29 10.78 -7.19
C LYS A 184 -22.78 10.75 -7.42
N ASP A 185 -22.17 11.88 -7.75
CA ASP A 185 -20.74 11.96 -8.05
C ASP A 185 -19.91 11.69 -6.78
N TRP A 186 -20.38 12.17 -5.62
CA TRP A 186 -19.77 11.85 -4.33
C TRP A 186 -19.78 10.33 -4.05
N MET A 187 -20.94 9.68 -4.19
CA MET A 187 -21.03 8.24 -3.92
C MET A 187 -20.22 7.40 -4.90
N GLN A 188 -20.32 7.72 -6.20
CA GLN A 188 -19.56 7.02 -7.23
C GLN A 188 -18.05 7.22 -7.05
N GLY A 189 -17.61 8.40 -6.62
CA GLY A 189 -16.22 8.67 -6.28
C GLY A 189 -15.70 7.81 -5.11
N ILE A 190 -16.51 7.62 -4.07
CA ILE A 190 -16.19 6.70 -2.95
C ILE A 190 -16.13 5.24 -3.42
N VAL A 191 -17.07 4.81 -4.26
CA VAL A 191 -17.05 3.46 -4.84
C VAL A 191 -15.81 3.25 -5.72
N ALA A 192 -15.44 4.25 -6.53
CA ALA A 192 -14.29 4.18 -7.42
C ALA A 192 -12.97 4.03 -6.66
N ILE A 193 -12.73 4.87 -5.64
CA ILE A 193 -11.51 4.78 -4.82
C ILE A 193 -11.47 3.47 -4.01
N ASN A 194 -12.62 3.00 -3.50
CA ASN A 194 -12.72 1.71 -2.83
C ASN A 194 -12.32 0.59 -3.79
N ASN A 195 -12.90 0.53 -4.99
CA ASN A 195 -12.60 -0.52 -5.97
C ASN A 195 -11.13 -0.52 -6.37
N TYR A 196 -10.53 0.66 -6.59
CA TYR A 196 -9.11 0.77 -6.90
C TYR A 196 -8.23 0.22 -5.78
N MET A 197 -8.53 0.61 -4.53
CA MET A 197 -7.87 0.12 -3.33
C MET A 197 -8.01 -1.41 -3.21
N LEU A 198 -9.20 -1.96 -3.51
CA LEU A 198 -9.42 -3.40 -3.49
C LEU A 198 -8.53 -4.12 -4.50
N LEU A 199 -8.51 -3.65 -5.74
CA LEU A 199 -7.67 -4.20 -6.80
C LEU A 199 -6.18 -4.14 -6.46
N TYR A 200 -5.73 -3.05 -5.83
CA TYR A 200 -4.34 -2.91 -5.38
C TYR A 200 -3.96 -4.01 -4.39
N PHE A 201 -4.73 -4.16 -3.31
CA PHE A 201 -4.44 -5.18 -2.30
C PHE A 201 -4.71 -6.61 -2.79
N ASP A 202 -5.66 -6.81 -3.71
CA ASP A 202 -5.91 -8.13 -4.33
C ASP A 202 -4.74 -8.55 -5.21
N SER A 203 -4.16 -7.62 -5.98
CA SER A 203 -2.98 -7.90 -6.79
C SER A 203 -1.80 -8.29 -5.90
N ILE A 204 -1.63 -7.60 -4.77
CA ILE A 204 -0.59 -7.90 -3.78
C ILE A 204 -0.82 -9.26 -3.10
N ALA A 205 -2.03 -9.51 -2.59
CA ALA A 205 -2.35 -10.72 -1.86
C ALA A 205 -2.22 -11.99 -2.73
N ASN A 206 -2.49 -11.87 -4.03
CA ASN A 206 -2.33 -12.96 -4.99
C ASN A 206 -0.93 -13.04 -5.60
N ASN A 207 -0.01 -12.15 -5.21
CA ASN A 207 1.32 -12.00 -5.81
C ASN A 207 1.25 -11.85 -7.35
N ASP A 208 0.25 -11.13 -7.83
CA ASP A 208 -0.03 -10.92 -9.26
C ASP A 208 0.64 -9.65 -9.75
N PHE A 209 1.84 -9.83 -10.32
CA PHE A 209 2.62 -8.75 -10.91
C PHE A 209 1.90 -8.05 -12.06
N GLU A 210 1.23 -8.81 -12.94
CA GLU A 210 0.61 -8.24 -14.14
C GLU A 210 -0.60 -7.37 -13.78
N ALA A 211 -1.42 -7.82 -12.83
CA ALA A 211 -2.55 -7.05 -12.33
C ALA A 211 -2.09 -5.76 -11.62
N LEU A 212 -1.07 -5.85 -10.76
CA LEU A 212 -0.51 -4.68 -10.07
C LEU A 212 0.10 -3.70 -11.08
N HIS A 213 0.88 -4.21 -12.03
CA HIS A 213 1.51 -3.40 -13.06
C HIS A 213 0.49 -2.70 -13.95
N ALA A 214 -0.55 -3.40 -14.41
CA ALA A 214 -1.63 -2.81 -15.21
C ALA A 214 -2.36 -1.69 -14.44
N LEU A 215 -2.69 -1.94 -13.17
CA LEU A 215 -3.36 -0.97 -12.29
C LEU A 215 -2.53 0.31 -12.13
N LEU A 216 -1.24 0.18 -11.80
CA LEU A 216 -0.36 1.32 -11.58
C LEU A 216 -0.03 2.05 -12.90
N LYS A 217 0.14 1.31 -14.01
CA LYS A 217 0.46 1.86 -15.32
C LYS A 217 -0.63 2.76 -15.87
N GLU A 218 -1.91 2.42 -15.66
CA GLU A 218 -3.05 3.22 -16.13
C GLU A 218 -3.00 4.66 -15.59
N ARG A 219 -2.49 4.84 -14.37
CA ARG A 219 -2.40 6.14 -13.69
C ARG A 219 -1.04 6.83 -13.89
N ILE A 220 0.07 6.11 -13.74
CA ILE A 220 1.42 6.69 -13.85
C ILE A 220 1.77 7.08 -15.29
N LYS A 221 1.29 6.31 -16.29
CA LYS A 221 1.52 6.53 -17.72
C LYS A 221 3.00 6.83 -18.06
N PRO A 222 3.91 5.83 -17.90
CA PRO A 222 5.33 5.98 -18.22
C PRO A 222 5.55 6.54 -19.63
N ARG A 223 6.43 7.53 -19.77
CA ARG A 223 6.68 8.25 -21.04
C ARG A 223 7.87 7.74 -21.83
N ASN A 224 8.75 6.97 -21.17
CA ASN A 224 9.97 6.43 -21.77
C ASN A 224 10.31 5.06 -21.14
N PRO A 225 11.22 4.28 -21.76
CA PRO A 225 11.57 2.95 -21.26
C PRO A 225 12.14 2.92 -19.83
N VAL A 226 12.82 3.98 -19.38
CA VAL A 226 13.39 4.05 -18.03
C VAL A 226 12.28 4.25 -17.00
N GLU A 227 11.29 5.09 -17.28
CA GLU A 227 10.09 5.23 -16.44
C GLU A 227 9.27 3.93 -16.39
N GLU A 228 9.20 3.17 -17.48
CA GLU A 228 8.56 1.84 -17.48
C GLU A 228 9.35 0.86 -16.60
N MET A 229 10.68 0.84 -16.70
CA MET A 229 11.51 0.01 -15.83
C MET A 229 11.38 0.41 -14.35
N ALA A 230 11.29 1.71 -14.05
CA ALA A 230 11.06 2.20 -12.69
C ALA A 230 9.71 1.72 -12.14
N LEU A 231 8.67 1.72 -12.97
CA LEU A 231 7.36 1.17 -12.60
C LEU A 231 7.43 -0.34 -12.33
N ILE A 232 8.08 -1.09 -13.22
CA ILE A 232 8.31 -2.53 -13.04
C ILE A 232 9.04 -2.81 -11.72
N SER A 233 10.14 -2.08 -11.45
CA SER A 233 10.88 -2.20 -10.19
C SER A 233 10.00 -1.88 -8.98
N ARG A 234 9.12 -0.87 -9.07
CA ARG A 234 8.17 -0.53 -8.00
C ARG A 234 7.19 -1.67 -7.74
N CYS A 235 6.58 -2.24 -8.78
CA CYS A 235 5.67 -3.37 -8.64
C CYS A 235 6.36 -4.56 -7.95
N GLN A 236 7.56 -4.94 -8.42
CA GLN A 236 8.31 -6.05 -7.83
C GLN A 236 8.66 -5.77 -6.36
N ALA A 237 9.16 -4.57 -6.05
CA ALA A 237 9.52 -4.20 -4.69
C ALA A 237 8.30 -4.15 -3.74
N THR A 238 7.13 -3.70 -4.21
CA THR A 238 5.87 -3.81 -3.43
C THR A 238 5.57 -5.27 -3.11
N LEU A 239 5.56 -6.15 -4.11
CA LEU A 239 5.23 -7.56 -3.92
C LEU A 239 6.22 -8.25 -2.97
N ASP A 240 7.52 -8.03 -3.18
CA ASP A 240 8.57 -8.59 -2.34
C ASP A 240 8.42 -8.14 -0.87
N TYR A 241 8.17 -6.84 -0.65
CA TYR A 241 7.95 -6.30 0.69
C TYR A 241 6.74 -6.93 1.37
N TYR A 242 5.59 -7.02 0.69
CA TYR A 242 4.40 -7.61 1.29
C TYR A 242 4.56 -9.11 1.57
N ASN A 243 5.24 -9.86 0.69
CA ASN A 243 5.49 -11.29 0.90
C ASN A 243 6.45 -11.55 2.08
N ASN A 244 7.48 -10.71 2.22
CA ASN A 244 8.56 -10.93 3.19
C ASN A 244 8.25 -10.34 4.57
N ASP A 245 7.67 -9.14 4.61
CA ASP A 245 7.63 -8.30 5.81
C ASP A 245 6.23 -8.10 6.38
N ILE A 246 5.18 -8.17 5.54
CA ILE A 246 3.79 -8.01 5.98
C ILE A 246 3.19 -9.37 6.32
N ARG A 247 2.74 -9.51 7.57
CA ARG A 247 2.11 -10.75 8.09
C ARG A 247 0.60 -10.63 8.29
N THR A 248 0.05 -9.42 8.22
CA THR A 248 -1.39 -9.20 8.35
C THR A 248 -2.10 -9.55 7.05
N GLN A 249 -3.19 -10.30 7.20
CA GLN A 249 -4.10 -10.61 6.10
C GLN A 249 -4.97 -9.38 5.79
N ARG A 250 -5.50 -9.33 4.57
CA ARG A 250 -6.31 -8.21 4.06
C ARG A 250 -7.51 -7.89 4.96
N GLU A 251 -8.11 -8.91 5.55
CA GLU A 251 -9.27 -8.81 6.43
C GLU A 251 -8.94 -8.12 7.76
N GLN A 252 -7.64 -7.92 8.05
CA GLN A 252 -7.12 -7.26 9.24
C GLN A 252 -6.69 -5.81 8.97
N TYR A 253 -6.97 -5.29 7.78
CA TYR A 253 -6.69 -3.89 7.43
C TYR A 253 -7.88 -3.02 7.85
N ASP A 254 -7.59 -1.98 8.64
CA ASP A 254 -8.60 -1.06 9.13
C ASP A 254 -8.72 0.12 8.15
N LEU A 255 -9.86 0.25 7.46
CA LEU A 255 -10.16 1.44 6.66
C LEU A 255 -10.50 2.59 7.61
N LEU A 256 -9.61 3.57 7.73
CA LEU A 256 -9.78 4.68 8.68
C LEU A 256 -10.71 5.76 8.12
N THR A 257 -10.59 6.04 6.83
CA THR A 257 -11.38 7.09 6.17
C THR A 257 -11.45 6.87 4.66
N ILE A 258 -12.56 7.29 4.06
CA ILE A 258 -12.79 7.25 2.62
C ILE A 258 -13.63 8.45 2.17
N TYR A 259 -13.17 9.13 1.12
CA TYR A 259 -13.84 10.21 0.43
C TYR A 259 -13.58 10.05 -1.08
N PRO A 260 -14.31 10.73 -1.97
CA PRO A 260 -13.98 10.70 -3.39
C PRO A 260 -12.52 11.12 -3.61
N GLY A 261 -11.75 10.27 -4.28
CA GLY A 261 -10.32 10.53 -4.53
C GLY A 261 -9.40 10.41 -3.31
N TYR A 262 -9.88 10.02 -2.12
CA TYR A 262 -9.05 9.87 -0.93
C TYR A 262 -9.43 8.64 -0.09
N ALA A 263 -8.45 7.83 0.29
CA ALA A 263 -8.65 6.75 1.27
C ALA A 263 -7.40 6.54 2.11
N GLU A 264 -7.58 6.16 3.37
CA GLU A 264 -6.48 5.82 4.27
C GLU A 264 -6.76 4.51 5.00
N ILE A 265 -5.76 3.63 4.99
CA ILE A 265 -5.82 2.32 5.62
C ILE A 265 -4.69 2.17 6.63
N GLU A 266 -5.03 1.68 7.81
CA GLU A 266 -4.07 1.22 8.80
C GLU A 266 -3.80 -0.28 8.63
N GLN A 267 -2.52 -0.63 8.55
CA GLN A 267 -2.05 -2.01 8.55
C GLN A 267 -1.16 -2.23 9.77
N TYR A 268 -1.29 -3.38 10.43
CA TYR A 268 -0.38 -3.78 11.48
C TYR A 268 0.74 -4.66 10.92
N ILE A 269 1.97 -4.36 11.31
CA ILE A 269 3.14 -5.18 11.03
C ILE A 269 3.49 -5.93 12.32
N VAL A 270 3.80 -7.21 12.19
CA VAL A 270 4.43 -7.98 13.26
C VAL A 270 5.89 -8.10 12.86
N THR A 271 6.77 -7.34 13.52
CA THR A 271 8.21 -7.44 13.30
C THR A 271 8.72 -8.82 13.71
N LEU A 272 9.85 -9.26 13.13
CA LEU A 272 10.50 -10.55 13.43
C LEU A 272 10.74 -10.78 14.93
N ASP A 273 10.89 -9.72 15.72
CA ASP A 273 10.99 -9.77 17.20
C ASP A 273 9.67 -10.07 17.94
N GLN A 274 8.59 -10.45 17.24
CA GLN A 274 7.31 -11.01 17.71
C GLN A 274 6.53 -10.25 18.81
N ASN A 275 7.06 -9.16 19.37
CA ASN A 275 6.51 -8.45 20.52
C ASN A 275 6.21 -6.97 20.27
N GLN A 276 6.58 -6.42 19.11
CA GLN A 276 6.19 -5.06 18.72
C GLN A 276 5.23 -5.10 17.54
N LYS A 277 4.00 -4.65 17.78
CA LYS A 277 3.04 -4.30 16.73
C LYS A 277 3.32 -2.86 16.34
N SER A 278 3.91 -2.63 15.18
CA SER A 278 3.93 -1.30 14.57
C SER A 278 2.75 -1.18 13.61
N SER A 279 2.10 -0.02 13.57
CA SER A 279 1.12 0.27 12.53
C SER A 279 1.75 1.15 11.45
N ARG A 280 1.29 0.97 10.22
CA ARG A 280 1.67 1.76 9.05
C ARG A 280 0.38 2.23 8.36
N LEU A 281 0.47 3.39 7.72
CA LEU A 281 -0.65 3.96 6.97
C LEU A 281 -0.36 3.87 5.47
N VAL A 282 -1.29 3.27 4.72
CA VAL A 282 -1.30 3.31 3.25
C VAL A 282 -2.36 4.31 2.83
N ARG A 283 -1.95 5.31 2.05
CA ARG A 283 -2.84 6.39 1.59
C ARG A 283 -3.00 6.36 0.09
N PHE A 284 -4.24 6.50 -0.36
CA PHE A 284 -4.62 6.69 -1.74
C PHE A 284 -5.14 8.11 -1.86
N GLN A 285 -4.54 8.92 -2.74
CA GLN A 285 -4.93 10.33 -2.87
C GLN A 285 -4.85 10.78 -4.33
N GLU A 286 -5.92 11.37 -4.81
CA GLU A 286 -5.96 12.03 -6.10
C GLU A 286 -5.29 13.41 -6.01
N LEU A 287 -4.28 13.61 -6.85
CA LEU A 287 -3.53 14.85 -6.98
C LEU A 287 -3.44 15.21 -8.45
N ASN A 288 -4.00 16.36 -8.86
CA ASN A 288 -4.04 16.81 -10.26
C ASN A 288 -4.62 15.75 -11.22
N ASN A 289 -5.75 15.14 -10.85
CA ASN A 289 -6.43 14.06 -11.58
C ASN A 289 -5.58 12.78 -11.75
N GLN A 290 -4.58 12.58 -10.88
CA GLN A 290 -3.79 11.36 -10.82
C GLN A 290 -3.90 10.75 -9.44
N LEU A 291 -4.29 9.47 -9.38
CA LEU A 291 -4.32 8.74 -8.13
C LEU A 291 -2.90 8.31 -7.74
N ILE A 292 -2.43 8.81 -6.60
CA ILE A 292 -1.12 8.52 -6.02
C ILE A 292 -1.31 7.61 -4.81
N ILE A 293 -0.49 6.55 -4.74
CA ILE A 293 -0.45 5.65 -3.61
C ILE A 293 0.81 5.95 -2.80
N THR A 294 0.62 6.39 -1.56
CA THR A 294 1.68 6.51 -0.57
C THR A 294 1.67 5.24 0.27
N ASP A 295 2.53 4.31 -0.11
CA ASP A 295 2.74 3.03 0.56
C ASP A 295 4.16 3.05 1.15
N PRO A 296 4.34 3.12 2.48
CA PRO A 296 5.65 3.33 3.11
C PRO A 296 6.47 2.05 3.10
N VAL A 297 6.96 1.65 1.93
CA VAL A 297 7.82 0.50 1.72
C VAL A 297 9.26 0.89 2.04
N SER A 298 9.91 0.10 2.89
CA SER A 298 11.30 0.33 3.28
C SER A 298 12.23 0.08 2.08
N VAL A 299 13.21 0.96 1.90
CA VAL A 299 14.26 0.80 0.90
C VAL A 299 15.58 0.50 1.59
N THR A 300 16.10 -0.70 1.33
CA THR A 300 17.41 -1.11 1.82
C THR A 300 18.48 -0.73 0.81
N LEU A 301 19.58 -0.13 1.29
CA LEU A 301 20.76 0.17 0.47
C LEU A 301 21.37 -1.13 -0.08
N ASP A 302 21.58 -1.21 -1.40
CA ASP A 302 22.32 -2.32 -2.01
C ASP A 302 23.82 -2.17 -1.71
N LYS A 303 24.45 -3.24 -1.23
CA LYS A 303 25.88 -3.28 -0.92
C LYS A 303 26.75 -2.91 -2.13
N LYS A 304 26.27 -3.14 -3.36
CA LYS A 304 26.97 -2.73 -4.58
C LYS A 304 27.17 -1.23 -4.66
N ASP A 305 26.26 -0.43 -4.11
CA ASP A 305 26.37 1.03 -4.12
C ASP A 305 27.32 1.59 -3.05
N LEU A 306 27.99 0.71 -2.30
CA LEU A 306 29.15 1.04 -1.46
C LEU A 306 30.48 0.91 -2.21
N THR A 307 30.43 0.66 -3.51
CA THR A 307 31.56 0.66 -4.43
C THR A 307 31.45 1.88 -5.35
N VAL A 308 32.58 2.56 -5.58
CA VAL A 308 32.66 3.70 -6.50
C VAL A 308 33.71 3.45 -7.56
N PHE A 309 33.33 3.64 -8.80
CA PHE A 309 34.16 3.53 -9.98
C PHE A 309 34.49 4.91 -10.57
N THR A 310 35.66 4.99 -11.19
CA THR A 310 36.01 6.02 -12.16
C THR A 310 35.96 5.41 -13.57
N ALA A 311 36.13 6.24 -14.61
CA ALA A 311 36.28 5.73 -15.97
C ALA A 311 37.46 4.75 -16.16
N ASN A 312 38.46 4.78 -15.27
CA ASN A 312 39.69 4.02 -15.42
C ASN A 312 39.73 2.75 -14.56
N ASP A 313 39.13 2.78 -13.36
CA ASP A 313 39.26 1.72 -12.35
C ASP A 313 38.29 1.92 -11.17
N THR A 314 38.25 0.95 -10.26
CA THR A 314 37.59 1.07 -8.95
C THR A 314 38.35 2.06 -8.07
N LEU A 315 37.65 3.08 -7.55
CA LEU A 315 38.23 4.05 -6.63
C LEU A 315 38.26 3.50 -5.20
N PHE A 316 37.14 2.94 -4.74
CA PHE A 316 37.04 2.23 -3.47
C PHE A 316 35.86 1.27 -3.49
N THR A 317 35.89 0.30 -2.58
CA THR A 317 34.83 -0.70 -2.42
C THR A 317 34.72 -1.11 -0.95
N LEU A 318 33.53 -1.54 -0.55
CA LEU A 318 33.34 -2.26 0.72
C LEU A 318 34.16 -3.55 0.71
N ASP A 319 35.03 -3.72 1.70
CA ASP A 319 35.67 -5.00 1.99
C ASP A 319 34.64 -5.89 2.72
N PRO A 320 34.24 -7.04 2.14
CA PRO A 320 33.23 -7.90 2.75
C PRO A 320 33.73 -8.64 4.00
N GLU A 321 35.04 -8.82 4.16
CA GLU A 321 35.63 -9.50 5.31
C GLU A 321 35.81 -8.54 6.49
N GLN A 322 36.29 -7.32 6.21
CA GLN A 322 36.53 -6.31 7.24
C GLN A 322 35.31 -5.43 7.51
N ASN A 323 34.29 -5.49 6.64
CA ASN A 323 33.10 -4.67 6.69
C ASN A 323 33.41 -3.17 6.84
N THR A 324 34.43 -2.72 6.11
CA THR A 324 34.84 -1.32 6.09
C THR A 324 35.28 -0.94 4.68
N ILE A 325 35.26 0.35 4.38
CA ILE A 325 35.81 0.90 3.15
C ILE A 325 37.15 1.54 3.51
N THR A 326 38.25 0.94 3.05
CA THR A 326 39.60 1.48 3.27
C THR A 326 40.04 2.28 2.05
N VAL A 327 40.60 3.45 2.29
CA VAL A 327 41.06 4.38 1.25
C VAL A 327 42.49 4.85 1.53
N SER A 328 43.23 5.16 0.47
CA SER A 328 44.61 5.62 0.56
C SER A 328 44.93 6.70 -0.47
N SER A 329 45.89 7.57 -0.16
CA SER A 329 46.38 8.57 -1.11
C SER A 329 47.01 7.92 -2.34
N GLN A 330 47.67 6.76 -2.19
CA GLN A 330 48.27 6.05 -3.31
C GLN A 330 47.26 5.70 -4.40
N ASP A 331 46.07 5.21 -4.01
CA ASP A 331 45.03 4.82 -4.96
C ASP A 331 44.33 6.05 -5.55
N PHE A 332 44.02 7.03 -4.70
CA PHE A 332 43.35 8.26 -5.12
C PHE A 332 44.24 9.13 -6.02
N ASP A 333 45.50 9.36 -5.66
CA ASP A 333 46.42 10.17 -6.44
C ASP A 333 46.71 9.55 -7.81
N ARG A 334 46.78 8.21 -7.86
CA ARG A 334 46.94 7.45 -9.11
C ARG A 334 45.76 7.65 -10.05
N LEU A 335 44.53 7.68 -9.52
CA LEU A 335 43.30 7.70 -10.33
C LEU A 335 42.78 9.11 -10.61
N LEU A 336 42.94 10.03 -9.67
CA LEU A 336 42.33 11.37 -9.68
C LEU A 336 43.36 12.49 -9.81
N GLY A 337 44.65 12.20 -9.67
CA GLY A 337 45.71 13.20 -9.63
C GLY A 337 45.84 13.85 -8.26
N THR A 338 46.38 15.05 -8.18
CA THR A 338 46.64 15.74 -6.91
C THR A 338 45.36 16.28 -6.27
N PRO A 339 45.17 16.16 -4.94
CA PRO A 339 44.03 16.75 -4.24
C PRO A 339 44.00 18.28 -4.39
N LEU A 340 42.79 18.84 -4.44
CA LEU A 340 42.53 20.28 -4.44
C LEU A 340 42.74 20.90 -3.05
N SER A 341 42.41 20.14 -2.00
CA SER A 341 42.58 20.56 -0.61
C SER A 341 42.83 19.36 0.30
N HIS A 342 43.92 19.43 1.06
CA HIS A 342 44.23 18.59 2.20
C HIS A 342 45.38 19.23 2.99
N ASP A 343 45.04 19.91 4.09
CA ASP A 343 46.00 20.63 4.93
C ASP A 343 45.64 20.53 6.42
N ASP A 344 46.43 21.20 7.27
CA ASP A 344 46.23 21.25 8.72
C ASP A 344 44.83 21.77 9.13
N SER A 345 44.17 22.58 8.30
CA SER A 345 42.82 23.09 8.59
C SER A 345 41.74 22.03 8.41
N THR A 346 42.05 20.99 7.62
CA THR A 346 41.16 19.87 7.30
C THR A 346 41.47 18.60 8.08
N CYS A 347 42.51 18.58 8.90
CA CYS A 347 42.99 17.42 9.66
C CYS A 347 43.02 17.72 11.16
N TYR A 348 42.28 16.93 11.96
CA TYR A 348 42.32 17.05 13.41
C TYR A 348 42.49 15.70 14.10
N ARG A 349 43.29 15.70 15.16
CA ARG A 349 43.61 14.50 15.93
C ARG A 349 42.59 14.29 17.05
N THR A 350 41.99 13.11 17.07
CA THR A 350 41.06 12.69 18.13
C THR A 350 41.80 12.32 19.42
N SER A 351 41.08 12.30 20.55
CA SER A 351 41.60 11.88 21.86
C SER A 351 42.09 10.42 21.88
N LYS A 352 41.57 9.57 20.98
CA LYS A 352 42.01 8.18 20.76
C LYS A 352 43.26 8.07 19.87
N GLY A 353 43.82 9.19 19.42
CA GLY A 353 45.06 9.24 18.63
C GLY A 353 44.90 8.92 17.14
N LYS A 354 43.66 8.80 16.63
CA LYS A 354 43.33 8.73 15.19
C LYS A 354 43.17 10.15 14.62
N ASP A 355 43.60 10.36 13.39
CA ASP A 355 43.35 11.61 12.67
C ASP A 355 42.03 11.48 11.90
N ILE A 356 41.15 12.48 12.03
CA ILE A 356 39.99 12.64 11.16
C ILE A 356 40.31 13.79 10.22
N PHE A 357 40.26 13.51 8.92
CA PHE A 357 40.61 14.49 7.92
C PHE A 357 39.69 14.44 6.70
N THR A 358 39.60 15.57 6.00
CA THR A 358 38.82 15.69 4.75
C THR A 358 39.78 15.97 3.59
N VAL A 359 39.60 15.23 2.50
CA VAL A 359 40.40 15.37 1.28
C VAL A 359 39.46 15.67 0.11
N GLU A 360 39.77 16.71 -0.64
CA GLU A 360 38.99 17.13 -1.80
C GLU A 360 39.74 16.82 -3.11
N TYR A 361 39.07 16.13 -4.03
CA TYR A 361 39.50 15.92 -5.42
C TYR A 361 38.45 16.50 -6.37
N PRO A 362 38.77 16.72 -7.65
CA PRO A 362 37.78 17.15 -8.63
C PRO A 362 36.55 16.22 -8.67
N GLY A 363 35.42 16.71 -8.16
CA GLY A 363 34.13 16.02 -8.18
C GLY A 363 33.88 15.00 -7.07
N ILE A 364 34.82 14.81 -6.13
CA ILE A 364 34.62 13.98 -4.94
C ILE A 364 35.30 14.56 -3.70
N ILE A 365 34.58 14.60 -2.59
CA ILE A 365 35.10 14.99 -1.27
C ILE A 365 34.98 13.77 -0.35
N ILE A 366 36.06 13.38 0.32
CA ILE A 366 36.04 12.26 1.26
C ILE A 366 36.42 12.73 2.66
N SER A 367 35.80 12.12 3.67
CA SER A 367 36.23 12.20 5.06
C SER A 367 36.71 10.82 5.50
N VAL A 368 37.87 10.80 6.16
CA VAL A 368 38.60 9.58 6.49
C VAL A 368 39.02 9.64 7.95
N SER A 369 38.87 8.52 8.66
CA SER A 369 39.45 8.31 9.99
C SER A 369 40.65 7.37 9.85
N GLY A 370 41.86 7.88 10.10
CA GLY A 370 43.07 7.11 9.87
C GLY A 370 44.36 7.80 10.30
N LYS A 371 45.38 7.65 9.47
CA LYS A 371 46.71 8.23 9.66
C LYS A 371 46.99 9.23 8.55
N CYS A 372 47.39 10.44 8.92
CA CYS A 372 47.92 11.43 8.00
C CYS A 372 49.41 11.67 8.31
N GLN A 373 50.27 11.58 7.30
CA GLN A 373 51.74 11.68 7.42
C GLN A 373 52.33 12.58 6.33
N GLU A 374 53.57 13.02 6.55
CA GLU A 374 54.40 13.72 5.56
C GLU A 374 53.70 14.94 4.93
N ASP A 375 53.44 15.96 5.74
CA ASP A 375 52.83 17.24 5.31
C ASP A 375 51.52 17.06 4.51
N HIS A 376 50.70 16.08 4.89
CA HIS A 376 49.40 15.74 4.29
C HIS A 376 49.44 15.03 2.93
N HIS A 377 50.62 14.66 2.44
CA HIS A 377 50.75 13.97 1.14
C HIS A 377 50.52 12.46 1.22
N LYS A 378 50.73 11.84 2.39
CA LYS A 378 50.49 10.39 2.57
C LYS A 378 49.43 10.16 3.62
N TRP A 379 48.33 9.57 3.20
CA TRP A 379 47.23 9.26 4.10
C TRP A 379 46.61 7.92 3.78
N SER A 380 46.08 7.27 4.81
CA SER A 380 45.25 6.08 4.67
C SER A 380 44.34 5.89 5.88
N GLY A 381 43.19 5.27 5.67
CA GLY A 381 42.23 5.06 6.74
C GLY A 381 40.90 4.51 6.27
N GLN A 382 39.95 4.51 7.20
CA GLN A 382 38.57 4.09 6.95
C GLN A 382 37.75 5.29 6.48
N LEU A 383 37.03 5.12 5.38
CA LEU A 383 36.08 6.10 4.87
C LEU A 383 34.94 6.26 5.86
N THR A 384 34.67 7.48 6.29
CA THR A 384 33.48 7.83 7.08
C THR A 384 32.43 8.51 6.23
N ARG A 385 32.85 9.21 5.17
CA ARG A 385 31.95 9.91 4.25
C ARG A 385 32.57 10.08 2.87
N ALA A 386 31.79 9.92 1.81
CA ALA A 386 32.15 10.33 0.45
C ALA A 386 31.00 11.13 -0.16
N GLU A 387 31.31 12.30 -0.71
CA GLU A 387 30.40 13.17 -1.43
C GLU A 387 30.80 13.24 -2.90
N ILE A 388 29.91 12.85 -3.81
CA ILE A 388 30.19 12.68 -5.23
C ILE A 388 29.29 13.63 -6.02
N TYR A 389 29.89 14.46 -6.87
CA TYR A 389 29.20 15.57 -7.56
C TYR A 389 29.20 15.45 -9.08
N TYR A 390 30.18 14.77 -9.67
CA TYR A 390 30.39 14.77 -11.11
C TYR A 390 30.09 13.40 -11.73
N SER A 391 29.70 13.42 -13.00
CA SER A 391 29.28 12.23 -13.76
C SER A 391 30.43 11.30 -14.19
N ASN A 392 31.67 11.64 -13.84
CA ASN A 392 32.85 10.79 -14.04
C ASN A 392 33.02 9.72 -12.95
N PHE A 393 32.21 9.80 -11.89
CA PHE A 393 32.11 8.80 -10.85
C PHE A 393 30.80 8.04 -10.98
N GLU A 394 30.82 6.75 -10.70
CA GLU A 394 29.68 5.86 -10.84
C GLU A 394 29.65 4.88 -9.66
N LEU A 395 28.49 4.70 -9.03
CA LEU A 395 28.31 3.69 -7.98
C LEU A 395 28.30 2.28 -8.57
N GLY A 396 28.39 1.25 -7.74
CA GLY A 396 28.42 -0.13 -8.23
C GLY A 396 27.16 -0.60 -8.96
N SER A 397 26.03 0.08 -8.75
CA SER A 397 24.82 -0.11 -9.53
C SER A 397 24.75 0.74 -10.81
N GLY A 398 25.75 1.55 -11.10
CA GLY A 398 25.76 2.42 -12.27
C GLY A 398 25.15 3.81 -12.05
N LEU A 399 24.66 4.10 -10.84
CA LEU A 399 24.13 5.44 -10.51
C LEU A 399 25.24 6.48 -10.50
N LYS A 400 24.96 7.65 -11.08
CA LYS A 400 25.89 8.79 -11.08
C LYS A 400 25.20 10.15 -11.10
N PRO A 401 25.87 11.21 -10.64
CA PRO A 401 25.41 12.57 -10.86
C PRO A 401 25.17 12.86 -12.35
N GLY A 402 24.12 13.63 -12.63
CA GLY A 402 23.64 13.95 -13.98
C GLY A 402 22.61 12.97 -14.55
N MET A 403 22.37 11.81 -13.92
CA MET A 403 21.30 10.90 -14.35
C MET A 403 19.91 11.44 -14.00
N HIS A 404 18.93 11.11 -14.84
CA HIS A 404 17.53 11.39 -14.53
C HIS A 404 17.07 10.57 -13.32
N ILE A 405 16.18 11.13 -12.51
CA ILE A 405 15.69 10.49 -11.28
C ILE A 405 15.02 9.13 -11.52
N SER A 406 14.48 8.87 -12.71
CA SER A 406 13.93 7.55 -13.05
C SER A 406 14.97 6.43 -12.93
N GLU A 407 16.26 6.71 -13.19
CA GLU A 407 17.34 5.73 -13.00
C GLU A 407 17.51 5.37 -11.52
N LEU A 408 17.33 6.35 -10.62
CA LEU A 408 17.29 6.09 -9.18
C LEU A 408 16.10 5.19 -8.83
N TYR A 409 14.93 5.44 -9.41
CA TYR A 409 13.72 4.64 -9.12
C TYR A 409 13.78 3.22 -9.68
N VAL A 410 14.57 2.95 -10.72
CA VAL A 410 14.85 1.57 -11.16
C VAL A 410 15.57 0.78 -10.07
N ARG A 411 16.48 1.43 -9.32
CA ARG A 411 17.31 0.84 -8.26
C ARG A 411 16.63 0.85 -6.90
N TYR A 412 15.97 1.97 -6.58
CA TYR A 412 15.38 2.29 -5.30
C TYR A 412 13.96 2.85 -5.53
N PRO A 413 12.96 1.98 -5.74
CA PRO A 413 11.64 2.40 -6.25
C PRO A 413 10.82 3.27 -5.31
N PHE A 414 11.17 3.30 -4.02
CA PHE A 414 10.55 4.14 -3.00
C PHE A 414 11.51 5.18 -2.42
N ALA A 415 12.57 5.55 -3.17
CA ALA A 415 13.55 6.53 -2.71
C ALA A 415 12.89 7.85 -2.32
N ARG A 416 11.87 8.30 -3.05
CA ARG A 416 11.16 9.56 -2.77
C ARG A 416 10.44 9.53 -1.42
N GLU A 417 9.73 8.45 -1.15
CA GLU A 417 8.98 8.22 0.09
C GLU A 417 9.91 8.10 1.31
N ASN A 418 11.17 7.71 1.07
CA ASN A 418 12.22 7.62 2.07
C ASN A 418 13.15 8.86 2.08
N ASN A 419 12.68 10.01 1.57
CA ASN A 419 13.43 11.28 1.53
C ASN A 419 14.80 11.18 0.84
N TYR A 420 14.95 10.25 -0.11
CA TYR A 420 16.16 9.94 -0.84
C TYR A 420 17.33 9.46 0.04
N ILE A 421 16.99 8.82 1.16
CA ILE A 421 17.94 8.22 2.10
C ILE A 421 17.71 6.71 2.11
N MET A 422 18.72 5.95 1.69
CA MET A 422 18.70 4.49 1.74
C MET A 422 19.71 4.03 2.79
N HIS A 423 19.27 3.14 3.65
CA HIS A 423 20.06 2.66 4.78
C HIS A 423 20.23 1.14 4.72
N SER A 424 21.37 0.66 5.20
CA SER A 424 21.58 -0.77 5.47
C SER A 424 22.56 -0.92 6.63
N SER A 425 22.26 -1.85 7.55
CA SER A 425 23.21 -2.29 8.55
C SER A 425 23.86 -3.59 8.08
N ILE A 426 25.19 -3.57 7.96
CA ILE A 426 25.99 -4.71 7.54
C ILE A 426 26.91 -5.02 8.70
N ASN A 427 26.82 -6.21 9.29
CA ASN A 427 27.64 -6.64 10.45
C ASN A 427 27.80 -5.54 11.52
N GLU A 428 26.68 -4.97 11.98
CA GLU A 428 26.62 -3.93 13.03
C GLU A 428 27.24 -2.56 12.62
N THR A 429 27.64 -2.38 11.37
CA THR A 429 28.03 -1.08 10.82
C THR A 429 26.94 -0.52 9.93
N ASP A 430 26.54 0.71 10.20
CA ASP A 430 25.46 1.38 9.50
C ASP A 430 26.00 2.15 8.29
N TYR A 431 25.43 1.86 7.14
CA TYR A 431 25.73 2.49 5.86
C TYR A 431 24.52 3.25 5.37
N THR A 432 24.76 4.46 4.87
CA THR A 432 23.72 5.31 4.32
C THR A 432 24.14 5.87 2.97
N LEU A 433 23.25 5.81 1.99
CA LEU A 433 23.36 6.54 0.75
C LEU A 433 22.28 7.64 0.77
N ALA A 434 22.70 8.89 0.72
CA ALA A 434 21.81 10.04 0.56
C ALA A 434 21.96 10.63 -0.85
N VAL A 435 20.85 10.83 -1.53
CA VAL A 435 20.80 11.32 -2.91
C VAL A 435 20.16 12.69 -2.95
N GLN A 436 20.86 13.67 -3.54
CA GLN A 436 20.30 14.98 -3.82
C GLN A 436 19.79 15.01 -5.25
N VAL A 437 18.55 15.48 -5.42
CA VAL A 437 17.91 15.65 -6.73
C VAL A 437 17.53 17.10 -6.92
N GLU A 438 17.90 17.67 -8.06
CA GLU A 438 17.46 19.00 -8.49
C GLU A 438 16.94 18.94 -9.93
N SER A 439 15.81 19.59 -10.18
CA SER A 439 15.20 19.67 -11.53
C SER A 439 15.06 18.29 -12.22
N GLY A 440 14.75 17.25 -11.45
CA GLY A 440 14.55 15.88 -11.95
C GLY A 440 15.83 15.08 -12.21
N ASN A 441 17.02 15.60 -11.85
CA ASN A 441 18.29 14.91 -12.04
C ASN A 441 19.04 14.75 -10.71
N ILE A 442 19.81 13.67 -10.60
CA ILE A 442 20.73 13.43 -9.48
C ILE A 442 21.86 14.47 -9.55
N THR A 443 22.04 15.27 -8.51
CA THR A 443 23.13 16.27 -8.44
C THR A 443 24.25 15.86 -7.50
N LYS A 444 23.95 15.03 -6.48
CA LYS A 444 24.93 14.58 -5.51
C LYS A 444 24.57 13.20 -4.96
N LEU A 445 25.59 12.38 -4.77
CA LEU A 445 25.49 11.10 -4.05
C LEU A 445 26.39 11.19 -2.81
N THR A 446 25.86 10.86 -1.64
CA THR A 446 26.62 10.90 -0.39
C THR A 446 26.59 9.53 0.27
N ILE A 447 27.74 8.88 0.38
CA ILE A 447 27.91 7.66 1.18
C ILE A 447 28.36 8.09 2.57
N ILE A 448 27.69 7.58 3.61
CA ILE A 448 28.02 7.82 5.02
C ILE A 448 28.18 6.46 5.68
N VAL A 449 29.27 6.30 6.43
CA VAL A 449 29.56 5.13 7.25
C VAL A 449 29.54 5.59 8.70
N ALA A 450 28.60 5.07 9.49
CA ALA A 450 28.59 5.35 10.92
C ALA A 450 29.81 4.68 11.56
N THR A 451 30.64 5.47 12.26
CA THR A 451 31.78 4.97 13.01
C THR A 451 31.60 5.27 14.49
N ASP A 452 31.79 4.27 15.34
CA ASP A 452 31.74 4.36 16.81
C ASP A 452 32.90 5.15 17.48
#